data_AF-A0A838PWF0-F1
#
_entry.id   AF-A0A838PWF0-F1
#
_cell.length_a   1.000
_cell.length_b   1.000
_cell.length_c   1.000
_cell.angle_alpha   90.00
_cell.angle_beta   90.00
_cell.angle_gamma   90.00
#
_symmetry.space_group_name_H-M   'P 1'
#
loop_
_entity.id
_entity.type
_entity.pdbx_description
1 polymer ?
#
loop_
_entity_poly.entity_id
_entity_poly.type
_entity_poly.pdbx_seq_one_letter_code
_entity_poly.pdbx_strand_id
1 'polypeptide(L)'
;MRNGRGNYDFAYAGLGALINFATATSADGGRQITASPISESVPGVDRQWNVFSSDDTVFLSYNQVFPRAITVQKSTDAGLTYGTPRVISPNPSFPGPIRALPPSDNPTNNGKPVVYYPWTQGNNVRLAVSLNEGRNWNNCTAATTQGEPGVLFPVADHDRDGNIYLVYGDEADFKIRMTTLRVGRLPNCNGGTDAGNPRLKDNPGFTAPVVVDRDKVRTAVFPWIAAGGAPGRVAVAFYGTETSGRADSPSPKTWNVYVNQSLNALSSDRTFSQVKATTHPNHYDQICLFGLACSTGGDRSLVDFFAIDYNPENGEVAVVYNRAHKRPGDAAGLVSSSIVFHQIAGPSNKGGNVRRNEPAAVRTSSNDPTGDALSDYSSLFPAGPKGTRNNVPAADFVSHKIGAQKDFGTDPDGGFTVTMKLDDLSNTALTTALAETNPPSGSLLWIFRFVDGYRYAAASARWNPAQGFSYGFNGYVGSGGECGSAQTPNDGDQCLYYPGNTPLQGRVNQEAGTIEISVPRRLLTELVGSQGPGRTPDEIPARPGARIYTAAAFSVGNASPAPGVQSFLLPLDNTPAMDFRLPR
;
A
#
# COMPACT_ATOMS: atom_id res chain seq x y z
N MET A 1 -9.81 14.21 -11.40
CA MET A 1 -10.14 15.36 -12.28
C MET A 1 -9.11 16.46 -12.05
N ARG A 2 -8.85 17.34 -13.02
CA ARG A 2 -7.93 18.47 -12.83
C ARG A 2 -8.74 19.70 -12.37
N ASN A 3 -8.19 20.48 -11.45
CA ASN A 3 -8.76 21.73 -10.98
C ASN A 3 -8.61 22.86 -12.02
N GLY A 4 -9.13 24.05 -11.72
CA GLY A 4 -9.01 25.24 -12.59
C GLY A 4 -7.57 25.69 -12.92
N ARG A 5 -6.55 25.16 -12.22
CA ARG A 5 -5.12 25.39 -12.49
C ARG A 5 -4.49 24.28 -13.33
N GLY A 6 -5.26 23.28 -13.74
CA GLY A 6 -4.78 22.12 -14.49
C GLY A 6 -4.05 21.08 -13.64
N ASN A 7 -4.09 21.17 -12.31
CA ASN A 7 -3.45 20.18 -11.41
C ASN A 7 -4.47 19.14 -10.92
N TYR A 8 -4.01 17.96 -10.51
CA TYR A 8 -4.85 17.03 -9.76
C TYR A 8 -4.91 17.44 -8.30
N ASP A 9 -6.12 17.49 -7.76
CA ASP A 9 -6.33 17.72 -6.33
C ASP A 9 -6.11 16.42 -5.55
N PHE A 10 -5.64 16.57 -4.32
CA PHE A 10 -5.43 15.49 -3.38
C PHE A 10 -6.23 15.77 -2.11
N ALA A 11 -6.97 14.78 -1.63
CA ALA A 11 -7.69 14.84 -0.37
C ALA A 11 -7.26 13.66 0.51
N TYR A 12 -6.98 13.95 1.77
CA TYR A 12 -6.51 12.99 2.77
C TYR A 12 -7.37 13.04 4.01
N ALA A 13 -7.62 11.87 4.59
CA ALA A 13 -8.21 11.72 5.92
C ALA A 13 -7.39 10.70 6.70
N GLY A 14 -6.70 11.15 7.74
CA GLY A 14 -5.89 10.33 8.63
C GLY A 14 -6.63 10.09 9.94
N LEU A 15 -6.78 8.83 10.33
CA LEU A 15 -7.32 8.47 11.63
C LEU A 15 -6.30 8.85 12.71
N GLY A 16 -6.71 9.71 13.64
CA GLY A 16 -5.94 10.05 14.84
C GLY A 16 -5.95 8.89 15.85
N ALA A 17 -5.96 9.21 17.15
CA ALA A 17 -5.96 8.24 18.25
C ALA A 17 -7.27 7.39 18.39
N LEU A 18 -7.84 6.92 17.27
CA LEU A 18 -9.14 6.24 17.15
C LEU A 18 -10.35 7.10 17.57
N ILE A 19 -10.15 8.41 17.66
CA ILE A 19 -11.19 9.35 18.11
C ILE A 19 -11.78 10.07 16.89
N ASN A 20 -10.93 10.63 16.05
CA ASN A 20 -11.27 11.60 15.01
C ASN A 20 -10.36 11.45 13.78
N PHE A 21 -10.71 12.10 12.67
CA PHE A 21 -9.88 12.25 11.49
C PHE A 21 -9.27 13.66 11.43
N ALA A 22 -7.98 13.71 11.17
CA ALA A 22 -7.36 14.91 10.61
C ALA A 22 -7.56 14.85 9.09
N THR A 23 -7.89 15.97 8.45
CA THR A 23 -8.00 16.00 6.99
C THR A 23 -7.03 16.99 6.40
N ALA A 24 -6.68 16.77 5.14
CA ALA A 24 -5.82 17.67 4.41
C ALA A 24 -6.16 17.69 2.92
N THR A 25 -5.88 18.81 2.28
CA THR A 25 -6.04 18.98 0.85
C THR A 25 -4.78 19.55 0.21
N SER A 26 -4.63 19.33 -1.09
CA SER A 26 -3.61 19.95 -1.93
C SER A 26 -4.17 20.21 -3.32
N ALA A 27 -3.98 21.45 -3.80
CA ALA A 27 -4.43 21.89 -5.12
C ALA A 27 -3.33 21.86 -6.19
N ASP A 28 -2.18 21.24 -5.89
CA ASP A 28 -0.98 21.25 -6.72
C ASP A 28 -0.28 19.88 -6.80
N GLY A 29 -1.07 18.80 -6.69
CA GLY A 29 -0.57 17.43 -6.80
C GLY A 29 0.20 16.96 -5.57
N GLY A 30 -0.16 17.46 -4.38
CA GLY A 30 0.46 17.08 -3.10
C GLY A 30 1.70 17.89 -2.72
N ARG A 31 2.05 18.96 -3.45
CA ARG A 31 3.27 19.76 -3.17
C ARG A 31 3.09 20.64 -1.94
N GLN A 32 1.91 21.25 -1.82
CA GLN A 32 1.49 22.02 -0.66
C GLN A 32 0.29 21.33 -0.02
N ILE A 33 0.44 20.93 1.24
CA ILE A 33 -0.60 20.28 2.00
C ILE A 33 -1.14 21.30 3.00
N THR A 34 -2.43 21.62 2.88
CA THR A 34 -3.15 22.38 3.90
C THR A 34 -3.92 21.38 4.74
N ALA A 35 -3.64 21.33 6.04
CA ALA A 35 -4.30 20.43 6.98
C ALA A 35 -5.31 21.18 7.84
N SER A 36 -6.38 20.48 8.20
CA SER A 36 -7.35 20.88 9.21
C SER A 36 -7.27 19.89 10.38
N PRO A 37 -7.05 20.38 11.62
CA PRO A 37 -6.68 19.52 12.75
C PRO A 37 -7.78 18.51 13.13
N ILE A 38 -9.06 18.86 12.94
CA ILE A 38 -10.23 17.97 13.10
C ILE A 38 -11.29 18.46 12.11
N SER A 39 -11.80 17.59 11.24
CA SER A 39 -12.74 18.02 10.18
C SER A 39 -14.07 17.27 10.15
N GLU A 40 -14.14 16.10 10.78
CA GLU A 40 -15.40 15.44 11.10
C GLU A 40 -15.93 15.85 12.48
N SER A 41 -17.22 15.66 12.66
CA SER A 41 -17.93 16.13 13.87
C SER A 41 -18.30 14.99 14.83
N VAL A 42 -17.91 13.74 14.54
CA VAL A 42 -18.34 12.56 15.30
C VAL A 42 -17.12 11.81 15.84
N PRO A 43 -17.00 11.62 17.16
CA PRO A 43 -15.91 10.84 17.74
C PRO A 43 -16.17 9.33 17.64
N GLY A 44 -15.12 8.53 17.75
CA GLY A 44 -15.19 7.06 17.71
C GLY A 44 -15.50 6.57 16.30
N VAL A 45 -14.55 6.82 15.40
CA VAL A 45 -14.67 6.54 13.97
C VAL A 45 -13.48 5.72 13.49
N ASP A 46 -13.68 4.92 12.45
CA ASP A 46 -12.61 4.20 11.77
C ASP A 46 -12.97 3.91 10.30
N ARG A 47 -12.03 3.34 9.55
CA ARG A 47 -12.24 2.84 8.18
C ARG A 47 -12.78 3.92 7.25
N GLN A 48 -11.99 4.99 7.07
CA GLN A 48 -12.33 6.13 6.25
C GLN A 48 -11.90 5.96 4.79
N TRP A 49 -12.76 6.40 3.87
CA TRP A 49 -12.45 6.50 2.45
C TRP A 49 -13.01 7.77 1.86
N ASN A 50 -12.25 8.36 0.93
CA ASN A 50 -12.60 9.57 0.22
C ASN A 50 -12.81 9.29 -1.26
N VAL A 51 -13.72 10.03 -1.90
CA VAL A 51 -13.81 10.10 -3.36
C VAL A 51 -14.20 11.50 -3.82
N PHE A 52 -13.56 11.97 -4.88
CA PHE A 52 -13.96 13.19 -5.59
C PHE A 52 -15.17 12.91 -6.49
N SER A 53 -16.21 13.74 -6.40
CA SER A 53 -17.35 13.72 -7.34
C SER A 53 -17.33 14.90 -8.33
N SER A 54 -16.56 15.95 -8.03
CA SER A 54 -16.19 17.05 -8.92
C SER A 54 -14.73 17.44 -8.66
N ASP A 55 -14.28 18.59 -9.14
CA ASP A 55 -12.98 19.18 -8.82
C ASP A 55 -12.87 19.60 -7.35
N ASP A 56 -13.93 20.14 -6.74
CA ASP A 56 -13.91 20.65 -5.35
C ASP A 56 -14.72 19.82 -4.35
N THR A 57 -15.56 18.89 -4.82
CA THR A 57 -16.47 18.12 -3.97
C THR A 57 -15.88 16.76 -3.64
N VAL A 58 -15.72 16.48 -2.35
CA VAL A 58 -15.24 15.20 -1.83
C VAL A 58 -16.27 14.59 -0.90
N PHE A 59 -16.51 13.29 -1.04
CA PHE A 59 -17.29 12.51 -0.08
C PHE A 59 -16.35 11.69 0.79
N LEU A 60 -16.57 11.78 2.10
CA LEU A 60 -15.89 10.99 3.12
C LEU A 60 -16.91 10.00 3.71
N SER A 61 -16.66 8.70 3.56
CA SER A 61 -17.41 7.64 4.22
C SER A 61 -16.56 6.98 5.30
N TYR A 62 -17.15 6.68 6.45
CA TYR A 62 -16.46 5.99 7.54
C TYR A 62 -17.43 5.17 8.39
N ASN A 63 -16.89 4.23 9.16
CA ASN A 63 -17.64 3.54 10.19
C ASN A 63 -17.62 4.35 11.48
N GLN A 64 -18.80 4.72 11.94
CA GLN A 64 -19.05 5.26 13.27
C GLN A 64 -19.24 4.09 14.24
N VAL A 65 -18.55 4.12 15.38
CA VAL A 65 -18.55 3.03 16.36
C VAL A 65 -19.83 3.06 17.20
N PHE A 66 -20.33 4.24 17.59
CA PHE A 66 -21.52 4.37 18.42
C PHE A 66 -22.43 5.56 18.04
N PRO A 67 -23.74 5.32 17.76
CA PRO A 67 -24.30 4.03 17.35
C PRO A 67 -23.59 3.48 16.10
N ARG A 68 -23.54 2.16 15.96
CA ARG A 68 -22.82 1.51 14.86
C ARG A 68 -23.50 1.80 13.52
N ALA A 69 -22.82 2.54 12.65
CA ALA A 69 -23.35 2.97 11.36
C ALA A 69 -22.23 3.31 10.38
N ILE A 70 -22.55 3.31 9.08
CA ILE A 70 -21.73 3.97 8.07
C ILE A 70 -22.27 5.37 7.88
N THR A 71 -21.40 6.34 8.12
CA THR A 71 -21.70 7.77 8.04
C THR A 71 -21.00 8.36 6.82
N VAL A 72 -21.68 9.27 6.13
CA VAL A 72 -21.14 10.01 4.99
C VAL A 72 -21.20 11.51 5.27
N GLN A 73 -20.11 12.21 4.96
CA GLN A 73 -20.05 13.67 4.91
C GLN A 73 -19.62 14.15 3.52
N LYS A 74 -19.98 15.39 3.21
CA LYS A 74 -19.63 16.07 1.96
C LYS A 74 -18.75 17.28 2.28
N SER A 75 -17.63 17.39 1.59
CA SER A 75 -16.79 18.58 1.50
C SER A 75 -17.09 19.31 0.19
N THR A 76 -16.93 20.63 0.21
CA THR A 76 -16.99 21.51 -0.97
C THR A 76 -15.75 22.41 -1.06
N ASP A 77 -14.65 21.98 -0.44
CA ASP A 77 -13.36 22.67 -0.37
C ASP A 77 -12.20 21.68 -0.57
N ALA A 78 -12.40 20.75 -1.51
CA ALA A 78 -11.44 19.70 -1.89
C ALA A 78 -10.99 18.79 -0.74
N GLY A 79 -11.87 18.57 0.24
CA GLY A 79 -11.66 17.65 1.35
C GLY A 79 -11.00 18.26 2.58
N LEU A 80 -10.91 19.59 2.69
CA LEU A 80 -10.32 20.27 3.86
C LEU A 80 -11.28 20.38 5.04
N THR A 81 -12.57 20.60 4.79
CA THR A 81 -13.63 20.61 5.80
C THR A 81 -14.85 19.83 5.32
N TYR A 82 -15.57 19.22 6.27
CA TYR A 82 -16.72 18.37 5.97
C TYR A 82 -17.99 18.89 6.65
N GLY A 83 -19.07 18.97 5.89
CA GLY A 83 -20.39 19.38 6.38
C GLY A 83 -21.06 18.34 7.27
N THR A 84 -22.36 18.51 7.54
CA THR A 84 -23.11 17.67 8.49
C THR A 84 -23.04 16.16 8.17
N PRO A 85 -22.75 15.29 9.17
CA PRO A 85 -22.74 13.84 9.00
C PRO A 85 -24.13 13.28 8.77
N ARG A 86 -24.21 12.25 7.93
CA ARG A 86 -25.45 11.52 7.64
C ARG A 86 -25.24 10.04 7.80
N VAL A 87 -26.05 9.41 8.65
CA VAL A 87 -26.12 7.94 8.76
C VAL A 87 -26.80 7.40 7.52
N ILE A 88 -26.08 6.57 6.75
CA ILE A 88 -26.56 6.04 5.48
C ILE A 88 -26.84 4.54 5.57
N SER A 89 -25.98 3.79 6.27
CA SER A 89 -26.11 2.34 6.42
C SER A 89 -26.09 1.97 7.91
N PRO A 90 -27.22 1.55 8.50
CA PRO A 90 -27.29 1.24 9.92
C PRO A 90 -26.77 -0.18 10.24
N ASN A 91 -26.11 -0.34 11.38
CA ASN A 91 -25.62 -1.61 11.91
C ASN A 91 -24.81 -2.46 10.90
N PRO A 92 -23.75 -1.92 10.26
CA PRO A 92 -22.88 -2.67 9.36
C PRO A 92 -22.05 -3.74 10.08
N SER A 93 -21.80 -4.88 9.45
CA SER A 93 -20.69 -5.77 9.80
C SER A 93 -19.37 -5.10 9.39
N PHE A 94 -19.20 -4.75 8.12
CA PHE A 94 -18.06 -4.00 7.59
C PHE A 94 -18.47 -2.97 6.53
N PRO A 95 -17.88 -1.75 6.55
CA PRO A 95 -17.98 -0.81 5.44
C PRO A 95 -17.01 -1.17 4.31
N GLY A 96 -17.24 -0.61 3.12
CA GLY A 96 -16.31 -0.67 2.00
C GLY A 96 -16.03 0.72 1.40
N PRO A 97 -15.03 0.82 0.51
CA PRO A 97 -14.60 2.09 -0.05
C PRO A 97 -15.67 2.79 -0.89
N ILE A 98 -15.78 4.11 -0.73
CA ILE A 98 -16.68 4.96 -1.53
C ILE A 98 -16.10 5.25 -2.93
N ARG A 99 -17.01 5.37 -3.89
CA ARG A 99 -16.76 5.60 -5.32
C ARG A 99 -17.77 6.59 -5.88
N ALA A 100 -17.42 7.21 -7.00
CA ALA A 100 -18.30 8.14 -7.70
C ALA A 100 -18.28 7.89 -9.22
N LEU A 101 -19.44 8.01 -9.85
CA LEU A 101 -19.58 8.10 -11.30
C LEU A 101 -19.76 9.57 -11.71
N PRO A 102 -19.19 9.99 -12.84
CA PRO A 102 -19.44 11.32 -13.36
C PRO A 102 -20.93 11.52 -13.73
N PRO A 103 -21.42 12.76 -13.81
CA PRO A 103 -22.79 13.06 -14.22
C PRO A 103 -23.21 12.44 -15.56
N SER A 104 -22.26 12.26 -16.49
CA SER A 104 -22.49 11.64 -17.80
C SER A 104 -22.94 10.19 -17.71
N ASP A 105 -22.56 9.50 -16.65
CA ASP A 105 -22.78 8.05 -16.49
C ASP A 105 -23.91 7.78 -15.50
N ASN A 106 -24.57 8.83 -15.00
CA ASN A 106 -25.71 8.70 -14.12
C ASN A 106 -26.94 8.22 -14.91
N PRO A 107 -27.51 7.05 -14.61
CA PRO A 107 -28.61 6.46 -15.38
C PRO A 107 -29.93 7.25 -15.29
N THR A 108 -30.03 8.21 -14.35
CA THR A 108 -31.19 9.10 -14.24
C THR A 108 -31.08 10.36 -15.08
N ASN A 109 -29.91 10.62 -15.70
CA ASN A 109 -29.63 11.79 -16.54
C ASN A 109 -29.98 13.14 -15.89
N ASN A 110 -29.84 13.25 -14.57
CA ASN A 110 -30.22 14.43 -13.80
C ASN A 110 -29.09 15.48 -13.65
N GLY A 111 -27.97 15.29 -14.38
CA GLY A 111 -26.81 16.19 -14.34
C GLY A 111 -26.04 16.16 -13.01
N LYS A 112 -26.23 15.14 -12.17
CA LYS A 112 -25.50 14.96 -10.91
C LYS A 112 -24.66 13.69 -10.91
N PRO A 113 -23.50 13.68 -10.22
CA PRO A 113 -22.73 12.45 -10.05
C PRO A 113 -23.50 11.42 -9.22
N VAL A 114 -23.22 10.15 -9.46
CA VAL A 114 -23.62 9.06 -8.57
C VAL A 114 -22.52 8.87 -7.54
N VAL A 115 -22.88 8.60 -6.29
CA VAL A 115 -21.93 8.24 -5.23
C VAL A 115 -22.39 6.94 -4.61
N TYR A 116 -21.49 5.98 -4.42
CA TYR A 116 -21.86 4.66 -3.91
C TYR A 116 -20.73 4.01 -3.11
N TYR A 117 -21.08 3.05 -2.25
CA TYR A 117 -20.12 2.19 -1.57
C TYR A 117 -20.78 0.85 -1.21
N PRO A 118 -20.03 -0.26 -1.19
CA PRO A 118 -20.54 -1.52 -0.70
C PRO A 118 -20.42 -1.63 0.81
N TRP A 119 -21.22 -2.48 1.42
CA TRP A 119 -21.14 -2.78 2.85
C TRP A 119 -21.74 -4.16 3.15
N THR A 120 -21.54 -4.67 4.35
CA THR A 120 -22.08 -5.96 4.78
C THR A 120 -22.93 -5.84 6.04
N GLN A 121 -23.89 -6.75 6.21
CA GLN A 121 -24.69 -6.87 7.43
C GLN A 121 -25.22 -8.30 7.56
N GLY A 122 -24.73 -9.00 8.57
CA GLY A 122 -24.88 -10.45 8.64
C GLY A 122 -24.42 -11.09 7.32
N ASN A 123 -25.11 -12.14 6.89
CA ASN A 123 -24.90 -12.79 5.59
C ASN A 123 -25.27 -11.95 4.34
N ASN A 124 -25.53 -10.65 4.44
CA ASN A 124 -25.89 -9.83 3.29
C ASN A 124 -24.73 -8.94 2.87
N VAL A 125 -24.44 -8.96 1.56
CA VAL A 125 -23.60 -8.00 0.87
C VAL A 125 -24.51 -6.98 0.20
N ARG A 126 -24.27 -5.70 0.46
CA ARG A 126 -25.17 -4.60 0.13
C ARG A 126 -24.43 -3.49 -0.62
N LEU A 127 -25.21 -2.65 -1.30
CA LEU A 127 -24.74 -1.42 -1.94
C LEU A 127 -25.57 -0.24 -1.40
N ALA A 128 -24.88 0.80 -0.94
CA ALA A 128 -25.46 2.11 -0.68
C ALA A 128 -25.20 3.01 -1.90
N VAL A 129 -26.20 3.75 -2.37
CA VAL A 129 -26.09 4.62 -3.55
C VAL A 129 -26.88 5.91 -3.38
N SER A 130 -26.31 7.01 -3.86
CA SER A 130 -26.96 8.27 -4.11
C SER A 130 -26.87 8.60 -5.59
N LEU A 131 -28.03 8.78 -6.25
CA LEU A 131 -28.13 9.16 -7.66
C LEU A 131 -28.15 10.69 -7.85
N ASN A 132 -27.95 11.46 -6.79
CA ASN A 132 -28.09 12.91 -6.80
C ASN A 132 -27.06 13.59 -5.89
N GLU A 133 -25.79 13.20 -6.02
CA GLU A 133 -24.65 13.83 -5.33
C GLU A 133 -24.84 13.89 -3.80
N GLY A 134 -25.20 12.76 -3.21
CA GLY A 134 -25.32 12.60 -1.77
C GLY A 134 -26.54 13.26 -1.14
N ARG A 135 -27.51 13.81 -1.90
CA ARG A 135 -28.74 14.43 -1.35
C ARG A 135 -29.70 13.38 -0.80
N ASN A 136 -29.97 12.31 -1.55
CA ASN A 136 -30.77 11.17 -1.12
C ASN A 136 -29.97 9.89 -1.24
N TRP A 137 -30.14 8.97 -0.31
CA TRP A 137 -29.45 7.69 -0.29
C TRP A 137 -30.44 6.54 -0.24
N ASN A 138 -30.08 5.46 -0.92
CA ASN A 138 -30.80 4.20 -0.91
C ASN A 138 -29.82 3.06 -0.71
N ASN A 139 -30.32 1.98 -0.13
CA ASN A 139 -29.60 0.73 0.01
C ASN A 139 -30.34 -0.40 -0.70
N CYS A 140 -29.60 -1.44 -1.10
CA CYS A 140 -30.13 -2.66 -1.68
C CYS A 140 -29.19 -3.85 -1.45
N THR A 141 -29.67 -5.06 -1.69
CA THR A 141 -28.89 -6.29 -1.51
C THR A 141 -28.26 -6.72 -2.83
N ALA A 142 -26.94 -6.87 -2.84
CA ALA A 142 -26.19 -7.37 -3.98
C ALA A 142 -26.09 -8.89 -3.99
N ALA A 143 -25.87 -9.49 -2.82
CA ALA A 143 -25.82 -10.94 -2.64
C ALA A 143 -26.15 -11.33 -1.20
N THR A 144 -26.59 -12.58 -1.02
CA THR A 144 -26.68 -13.24 0.29
C THR A 144 -25.73 -14.43 0.29
N THR A 145 -24.88 -14.51 1.31
CA THR A 145 -23.80 -15.49 1.44
C THR A 145 -24.18 -16.65 2.34
N GLN A 146 -23.41 -17.74 2.27
CA GLN A 146 -23.62 -18.89 3.14
C GLN A 146 -23.04 -18.64 4.54
N GLY A 147 -21.81 -18.13 4.60
CA GLY A 147 -21.17 -17.62 5.80
C GLY A 147 -21.20 -16.09 5.84
N GLU A 148 -20.73 -15.51 6.93
CA GLU A 148 -20.58 -14.05 7.02
C GLU A 148 -19.60 -13.57 5.92
N PRO A 149 -19.94 -12.51 5.17
CA PRO A 149 -19.06 -11.92 4.17
C PRO A 149 -17.95 -11.04 4.79
N GLY A 150 -17.67 -11.24 6.09
CA GLY A 150 -16.73 -10.48 6.93
C GLY A 150 -15.28 -10.91 6.79
N VAL A 151 -14.89 -11.43 5.62
CA VAL A 151 -13.49 -11.74 5.28
C VAL A 151 -12.75 -10.44 4.90
N LEU A 152 -12.79 -9.49 5.84
CA LEU A 152 -12.45 -8.07 5.71
C LEU A 152 -13.47 -7.30 4.84
N PHE A 153 -13.05 -6.29 4.07
CA PHE A 153 -13.98 -5.34 3.45
C PHE A 153 -14.61 -5.86 2.15
N PRO A 154 -15.91 -5.61 1.90
CA PRO A 154 -16.44 -5.64 0.54
C PRO A 154 -15.89 -4.45 -0.24
N VAL A 155 -15.63 -4.62 -1.53
CA VAL A 155 -15.11 -3.54 -2.40
C VAL A 155 -15.89 -3.52 -3.71
N ALA A 156 -16.15 -2.33 -4.24
CA ALA A 156 -16.82 -2.16 -5.51
C ALA A 156 -16.12 -1.12 -6.35
N ASP A 157 -16.18 -1.32 -7.66
CA ASP A 157 -15.71 -0.36 -8.65
C ASP A 157 -16.57 -0.43 -9.91
N HIS A 158 -16.42 0.53 -10.83
CA HIS A 158 -17.20 0.60 -12.05
C HIS A 158 -16.33 0.68 -13.31
N ASP A 159 -16.79 0.11 -14.42
CA ASP A 159 -16.15 0.33 -15.71
C ASP A 159 -16.54 1.70 -16.31
N ARG A 160 -15.93 2.08 -17.43
CA ARG A 160 -16.21 3.36 -18.11
C ARG A 160 -17.65 3.54 -18.59
N ASP A 161 -18.47 2.48 -18.60
CA ASP A 161 -19.90 2.53 -18.95
C ASP A 161 -20.77 2.56 -17.67
N GLY A 162 -20.15 2.66 -16.50
CA GLY A 162 -20.80 2.73 -15.19
C GLY A 162 -21.34 1.40 -14.64
N ASN A 163 -21.02 0.25 -15.27
CA ASN A 163 -21.44 -1.03 -14.71
C ASN A 163 -20.64 -1.30 -13.42
N ILE A 164 -21.33 -1.69 -12.35
CA ILE A 164 -20.71 -1.92 -11.04
C ILE A 164 -20.30 -3.37 -10.89
N TYR A 165 -19.09 -3.58 -10.38
CA TYR A 165 -18.53 -4.86 -9.99
C TYR A 165 -18.27 -4.82 -8.50
N LEU A 166 -18.84 -5.76 -7.75
CA LEU A 166 -18.71 -5.83 -6.30
C LEU A 166 -18.06 -7.17 -5.93
N VAL A 167 -16.95 -7.10 -5.19
CA VAL A 167 -16.20 -8.24 -4.67
C VAL A 167 -16.27 -8.33 -3.15
N TYR A 168 -16.28 -9.55 -2.64
CA TYR A 168 -16.33 -9.85 -1.20
C TYR A 168 -15.80 -11.27 -0.95
N GLY A 169 -15.35 -11.57 0.26
CA GLY A 169 -15.09 -12.95 0.68
C GLY A 169 -16.28 -13.57 1.42
N ASP A 170 -16.35 -14.89 1.52
CA ASP A 170 -17.41 -15.61 2.25
C ASP A 170 -16.75 -16.56 3.27
N GLU A 171 -17.09 -16.45 4.55
CA GLU A 171 -16.50 -17.29 5.60
C GLU A 171 -16.90 -18.78 5.50
N ALA A 172 -17.90 -19.15 4.68
CA ALA A 172 -18.26 -20.55 4.48
C ALA A 172 -17.11 -21.37 3.88
N ASP A 173 -16.34 -20.78 2.97
CA ASP A 173 -15.27 -21.45 2.24
C ASP A 173 -14.02 -20.60 1.99
N PHE A 174 -14.01 -19.35 2.48
CA PHE A 174 -12.94 -18.37 2.26
C PHE A 174 -12.61 -18.15 0.78
N LYS A 175 -13.63 -18.19 -0.07
CA LYS A 175 -13.53 -17.83 -1.49
C LYS A 175 -13.91 -16.38 -1.72
N ILE A 176 -13.17 -15.73 -2.61
CA ILE A 176 -13.52 -14.39 -3.10
C ILE A 176 -14.58 -14.57 -4.18
N ARG A 177 -15.67 -13.83 -4.06
CA ARG A 177 -16.78 -13.82 -5.01
C ARG A 177 -16.95 -12.45 -5.61
N MET A 178 -17.47 -12.41 -6.83
CA MET A 178 -17.85 -11.19 -7.54
C MET A 178 -19.30 -11.28 -8.03
N THR A 179 -20.04 -10.20 -7.86
CA THR A 179 -21.34 -9.96 -8.52
C THR A 179 -21.30 -8.65 -9.30
N THR A 180 -22.16 -8.52 -10.31
CA THR A 180 -22.17 -7.38 -11.24
C THR A 180 -23.56 -6.79 -11.40
N LEU A 181 -23.64 -5.47 -11.53
CA LEU A 181 -24.87 -4.72 -11.78
C LEU A 181 -24.69 -3.82 -13.00
N ARG A 182 -25.60 -3.92 -13.96
CA ARG A 182 -25.66 -2.98 -15.09
C ARG A 182 -26.09 -1.61 -14.61
N VAL A 183 -25.44 -0.54 -15.09
CA VAL A 183 -25.68 0.85 -14.64
C VAL A 183 -27.16 1.24 -14.66
N GLY A 184 -27.89 0.85 -15.71
CA GLY A 184 -29.32 1.15 -15.87
C GLY A 184 -30.24 0.49 -14.83
N ARG A 185 -29.73 -0.43 -14.01
CA ARG A 185 -30.47 -1.05 -12.90
C ARG A 185 -30.25 -0.34 -11.56
N LEU A 186 -29.29 0.59 -11.46
CA LEU A 186 -29.04 1.35 -10.22
C LEU A 186 -30.28 2.07 -9.66
N PRO A 187 -31.19 2.65 -10.48
CA PRO A 187 -32.42 3.26 -9.97
C PRO A 187 -33.35 2.31 -9.20
N ASN A 188 -33.19 0.99 -9.39
CA ASN A 188 -33.97 -0.01 -8.65
C ASN A 188 -33.45 -0.23 -7.22
N CYS A 189 -32.27 0.31 -6.87
CA CYS A 189 -31.77 0.33 -5.51
C CYS A 189 -32.53 1.41 -4.73
N ASN A 190 -33.61 1.04 -4.04
CA ASN A 190 -34.59 1.98 -3.48
C ASN A 190 -35.02 1.64 -2.04
N GLY A 191 -34.17 0.92 -1.30
CA GLY A 191 -34.43 0.50 0.09
C GLY A 191 -34.28 1.60 1.14
N GLY A 192 -33.99 2.85 0.77
CA GLY A 192 -33.78 3.95 1.71
C GLY A 192 -32.62 3.71 2.70
N THR A 193 -32.63 4.43 3.81
CA THR A 193 -31.61 4.35 4.88
C THR A 193 -32.14 3.71 6.17
N ASP A 194 -33.45 3.45 6.25
CA ASP A 194 -34.08 2.92 7.45
C ASP A 194 -33.86 1.40 7.57
N ALA A 195 -33.31 0.95 8.70
CA ALA A 195 -33.00 -0.47 8.95
C ALA A 195 -34.23 -1.39 8.82
N GLY A 196 -35.42 -0.86 9.11
CA GLY A 196 -36.69 -1.59 9.04
C GLY A 196 -37.33 -1.63 7.65
N ASN A 197 -36.77 -0.98 6.64
CA ASN A 197 -37.38 -0.95 5.31
C ASN A 197 -37.28 -2.35 4.66
N PRO A 198 -38.40 -3.01 4.31
CA PRO A 198 -38.36 -4.34 3.69
C PRO A 198 -37.63 -4.36 2.35
N ARG A 199 -37.66 -3.24 1.59
CA ARG A 199 -36.98 -3.11 0.28
C ARG A 199 -35.46 -3.12 0.38
N LEU A 200 -34.92 -2.99 1.59
CA LEU A 200 -33.49 -3.17 1.83
C LEU A 200 -32.99 -4.55 1.36
N LYS A 201 -33.88 -5.56 1.34
CA LYS A 201 -33.59 -6.93 0.89
C LYS A 201 -33.70 -7.12 -0.63
N ASP A 202 -34.21 -6.13 -1.36
CA ASP A 202 -34.44 -6.26 -2.79
C ASP A 202 -33.09 -6.28 -3.53
N ASN A 203 -32.99 -7.20 -4.48
CA ASN A 203 -31.88 -7.26 -5.41
C ASN A 203 -32.28 -6.49 -6.69
N PRO A 204 -31.62 -5.36 -7.02
CA PRO A 204 -31.98 -4.52 -8.15
C PRO A 204 -31.67 -5.13 -9.53
N GLY A 205 -31.02 -6.29 -9.57
CA GLY A 205 -30.58 -6.98 -10.78
C GLY A 205 -29.10 -7.35 -10.80
N PHE A 206 -28.47 -7.48 -9.62
CA PHE A 206 -27.14 -8.06 -9.49
C PHE A 206 -27.14 -9.51 -9.99
N THR A 207 -26.08 -9.88 -10.69
CA THR A 207 -25.90 -11.25 -11.19
C THR A 207 -25.66 -12.25 -10.06
N ALA A 208 -25.90 -13.53 -10.32
CA ALA A 208 -25.46 -14.59 -9.42
C ALA A 208 -23.94 -14.48 -9.20
N PRO A 209 -23.46 -14.55 -7.93
CA PRO A 209 -22.03 -14.42 -7.63
C PRO A 209 -21.20 -15.51 -8.29
N VAL A 210 -19.98 -15.16 -8.70
CA VAL A 210 -18.99 -16.11 -9.23
C VAL A 210 -17.74 -16.10 -8.37
N VAL A 211 -17.10 -17.25 -8.21
CA VAL A 211 -15.81 -17.35 -7.53
C VAL A 211 -14.73 -16.67 -8.38
N VAL A 212 -13.80 -15.96 -7.74
CA VAL A 212 -12.70 -15.19 -8.38
C VAL A 212 -11.36 -15.91 -8.27
N ASP A 213 -11.01 -16.45 -7.10
CA ASP A 213 -9.74 -17.14 -6.89
C ASP A 213 -9.66 -18.49 -7.65
N ARG A 214 -8.45 -18.90 -8.05
CA ARG A 214 -8.20 -20.03 -8.97
C ARG A 214 -7.06 -20.93 -8.50
N ASP A 215 -6.76 -21.94 -9.31
CA ASP A 215 -5.59 -22.82 -9.19
C ASP A 215 -5.47 -23.49 -7.81
N LYS A 216 -4.34 -23.25 -7.12
CA LYS A 216 -4.01 -23.84 -5.83
C LYS A 216 -4.46 -22.99 -4.65
N VAL A 217 -5.02 -21.80 -4.86
CA VAL A 217 -5.53 -20.98 -3.75
C VAL A 217 -6.70 -21.71 -3.09
N ARG A 218 -6.62 -21.91 -1.78
CA ARG A 218 -7.64 -22.62 -0.99
C ARG A 218 -8.36 -21.67 -0.05
N THR A 219 -7.64 -20.75 0.57
CA THR A 219 -8.18 -19.69 1.42
C THR A 219 -7.70 -18.34 0.88
N ALA A 220 -8.63 -17.40 0.70
CA ALA A 220 -8.36 -16.05 0.23
C ALA A 220 -9.08 -15.00 1.10
N VAL A 221 -8.42 -13.88 1.33
CA VAL A 221 -8.95 -12.79 2.17
C VAL A 221 -8.63 -11.43 1.57
N PHE A 222 -9.37 -10.43 2.04
CA PHE A 222 -9.12 -9.02 1.78
C PHE A 222 -9.13 -8.62 0.30
N PRO A 223 -10.23 -8.86 -0.44
CA PRO A 223 -10.29 -8.55 -1.84
C PRO A 223 -10.34 -7.04 -2.08
N TRP A 224 -9.69 -6.59 -3.14
CA TRP A 224 -9.84 -5.26 -3.74
C TRP A 224 -10.04 -5.39 -5.24
N ILE A 225 -10.80 -4.48 -5.84
CA ILE A 225 -11.11 -4.50 -7.28
C ILE A 225 -10.77 -3.16 -7.93
N ALA A 226 -10.20 -3.24 -9.13
CA ALA A 226 -10.03 -2.13 -10.05
C ALA A 226 -10.76 -2.44 -11.37
N ALA A 227 -11.60 -1.50 -11.77
CA ALA A 227 -12.29 -1.45 -13.04
C ALA A 227 -11.81 -0.19 -13.80
N GLY A 228 -12.70 0.75 -14.11
CA GLY A 228 -12.41 2.03 -14.77
C GLY A 228 -12.14 1.97 -16.28
N GLY A 229 -11.82 0.77 -16.80
CA GLY A 229 -11.50 0.54 -18.20
C GLY A 229 -12.69 0.16 -19.08
N ALA A 230 -12.43 -0.64 -20.12
CA ALA A 230 -13.45 -1.13 -21.03
C ALA A 230 -14.45 -2.06 -20.31
N PRO A 231 -15.73 -2.07 -20.74
CA PRO A 231 -16.77 -2.84 -20.07
C PRO A 231 -16.47 -4.32 -19.98
N GLY A 232 -16.72 -4.90 -18.81
CA GLY A 232 -16.46 -6.30 -18.50
C GLY A 232 -15.00 -6.62 -18.18
N ARG A 233 -14.11 -5.62 -18.11
CA ARG A 233 -12.71 -5.83 -17.73
C ARG A 233 -12.43 -5.34 -16.33
N VAL A 234 -12.02 -6.26 -15.45
CA VAL A 234 -11.73 -5.98 -14.05
C VAL A 234 -10.53 -6.77 -13.57
N ALA A 235 -9.81 -6.22 -12.61
CA ALA A 235 -8.73 -6.88 -11.90
C ALA A 235 -9.06 -6.91 -10.40
N VAL A 236 -8.95 -8.08 -9.78
CA VAL A 236 -9.23 -8.32 -8.37
C VAL A 236 -7.97 -8.82 -7.70
N ALA A 237 -7.51 -8.13 -6.67
CA ALA A 237 -6.33 -8.51 -5.91
C ALA A 237 -6.71 -8.92 -4.49
N PHE A 238 -5.99 -9.89 -3.93
CA PHE A 238 -6.29 -10.47 -2.61
C PHE A 238 -5.05 -11.18 -2.03
N TYR A 239 -5.08 -11.43 -0.71
CA TYR A 239 -4.15 -12.36 -0.08
C TYR A 239 -4.66 -13.78 -0.21
N GLY A 240 -3.80 -14.70 -0.64
CA GLY A 240 -4.16 -16.11 -0.84
C GLY A 240 -3.12 -17.08 -0.28
N THR A 241 -3.59 -18.26 0.14
CA THR A 241 -2.74 -19.37 0.57
C THR A 241 -3.24 -20.71 0.00
N GLU A 242 -2.32 -21.68 -0.17
CA GLU A 242 -2.66 -23.05 -0.58
C GLU A 242 -3.23 -23.89 0.59
N THR A 243 -3.23 -23.35 1.80
CA THR A 243 -3.75 -24.03 3.00
C THR A 243 -5.24 -23.77 3.14
N SER A 244 -6.04 -24.84 3.25
CA SER A 244 -7.48 -24.73 3.52
C SER A 244 -7.77 -24.35 4.97
N GLY A 245 -8.96 -23.78 5.19
CA GLY A 245 -9.49 -23.47 6.51
C GLY A 245 -9.49 -21.97 6.81
N ARG A 246 -9.84 -21.61 8.04
CA ARG A 246 -10.01 -20.20 8.43
C ARG A 246 -8.69 -19.44 8.39
N ALA A 247 -8.73 -18.20 7.91
CA ALA A 247 -7.57 -17.32 7.83
C ALA A 247 -6.99 -16.98 9.22
N ASP A 248 -7.84 -16.91 10.25
CA ASP A 248 -7.50 -16.61 11.64
C ASP A 248 -7.18 -17.86 12.47
N SER A 249 -7.10 -19.05 11.87
CA SER A 249 -6.70 -20.27 12.58
C SER A 249 -5.19 -20.33 12.79
N PRO A 250 -4.69 -20.85 13.94
CA PRO A 250 -3.26 -20.86 14.28
C PRO A 250 -2.43 -21.88 13.48
N SER A 251 -3.00 -22.51 12.45
CA SER A 251 -2.23 -23.45 11.62
C SER A 251 -1.24 -22.71 10.72
N PRO A 252 -0.05 -23.31 10.46
CA PRO A 252 0.96 -22.70 9.58
C PRO A 252 0.38 -22.39 8.20
N LYS A 253 0.58 -21.15 7.75
CA LYS A 253 0.15 -20.68 6.42
C LYS A 253 1.22 -19.79 5.82
N THR A 254 1.34 -19.87 4.52
CA THR A 254 2.13 -18.92 3.72
C THR A 254 1.20 -18.12 2.84
N TRP A 255 1.16 -16.81 3.03
CA TRP A 255 0.30 -15.89 2.28
C TRP A 255 1.09 -15.17 1.19
N ASN A 256 0.48 -15.08 0.01
CA ASN A 256 1.00 -14.35 -1.14
C ASN A 256 -0.07 -13.38 -1.66
N VAL A 257 0.36 -12.39 -2.45
CA VAL A 257 -0.57 -11.52 -3.17
C VAL A 257 -0.87 -12.13 -4.52
N TYR A 258 -2.15 -12.18 -4.88
CA TYR A 258 -2.63 -12.59 -6.19
C TYR A 258 -3.40 -11.45 -6.86
N VAL A 259 -3.35 -11.43 -8.19
CA VAL A 259 -4.19 -10.56 -9.03
C VAL A 259 -4.88 -11.45 -10.04
N ASN A 260 -6.21 -11.40 -10.06
CA ASN A 260 -7.05 -12.16 -10.96
C ASN A 260 -7.81 -11.22 -11.89
N GLN A 261 -7.78 -11.48 -13.18
CA GLN A 261 -8.36 -10.58 -14.17
C GLN A 261 -9.47 -11.28 -14.96
N SER A 262 -10.61 -10.63 -15.06
CA SER A 262 -11.66 -11.03 -15.99
C SER A 262 -11.70 -10.04 -17.15
N LEU A 263 -11.82 -10.56 -18.37
CA LEU A 263 -11.96 -9.75 -19.58
C LEU A 263 -13.40 -9.70 -20.12
N ASN A 264 -14.30 -10.46 -19.48
CA ASN A 264 -15.69 -10.67 -19.88
C ASN A 264 -16.62 -10.76 -18.66
N ALA A 265 -16.37 -10.00 -17.60
CA ALA A 265 -17.08 -10.03 -16.31
C ALA A 265 -18.60 -9.79 -16.42
N LEU A 266 -19.06 -9.14 -17.49
CA LEU A 266 -20.47 -8.90 -17.77
C LEU A 266 -21.18 -10.05 -18.51
N SER A 267 -20.43 -11.04 -19.01
CA SER A 267 -20.96 -12.21 -19.70
C SER A 267 -21.50 -13.25 -18.71
N SER A 268 -22.35 -14.17 -19.18
CA SER A 268 -22.79 -15.33 -18.39
C SER A 268 -21.68 -16.38 -18.21
N ASP A 269 -20.76 -16.48 -19.16
CA ASP A 269 -19.59 -17.39 -19.16
C ASP A 269 -18.30 -16.71 -18.67
N ARG A 270 -18.43 -15.72 -17.77
CA ARG A 270 -17.31 -14.94 -17.26
C ARG A 270 -16.19 -15.82 -16.71
N THR A 271 -14.95 -15.51 -17.10
CA THR A 271 -13.74 -16.24 -16.67
C THR A 271 -12.75 -15.32 -15.95
N PHE A 272 -11.82 -15.92 -15.23
CA PHE A 272 -10.72 -15.21 -14.56
C PHE A 272 -9.41 -15.93 -14.81
N SER A 273 -8.38 -15.18 -15.23
CA SER A 273 -6.98 -15.59 -15.10
C SER A 273 -6.46 -15.24 -13.71
N GLN A 274 -5.37 -15.87 -13.27
CA GLN A 274 -4.74 -15.63 -11.97
C GLN A 274 -3.23 -15.54 -12.09
N VAL A 275 -2.63 -14.56 -11.41
CA VAL A 275 -1.19 -14.40 -11.28
C VAL A 275 -0.82 -14.20 -9.82
N LYS A 276 0.21 -14.91 -9.36
CA LYS A 276 0.85 -14.60 -8.08
C LYS A 276 1.78 -13.39 -8.28
N ALA A 277 1.43 -12.25 -7.68
CA ALA A 277 2.17 -11.00 -7.85
C ALA A 277 3.47 -10.98 -7.05
N THR A 278 3.52 -11.63 -5.88
CA THR A 278 4.73 -11.68 -5.05
C THR A 278 5.75 -12.70 -5.54
N THR A 279 7.03 -12.32 -5.51
CA THR A 279 8.17 -13.21 -5.82
C THR A 279 8.56 -14.13 -4.66
N HIS A 280 8.11 -13.81 -3.45
CA HIS A 280 8.38 -14.50 -2.18
C HIS A 280 7.17 -14.33 -1.24
N PRO A 281 7.04 -15.13 -0.17
CA PRO A 281 5.92 -15.00 0.76
C PRO A 281 5.78 -13.59 1.33
N ASN A 282 4.54 -13.12 1.47
CA ASN A 282 4.24 -11.82 2.09
C ASN A 282 4.07 -11.91 3.61
N HIS A 283 3.33 -12.91 4.08
CA HIS A 283 2.94 -13.05 5.48
C HIS A 283 2.83 -14.52 5.89
N TYR A 284 2.85 -14.79 7.20
CA TYR A 284 2.82 -16.13 7.76
C TYR A 284 1.78 -16.29 8.87
N ASP A 285 1.24 -17.51 8.97
CA ASP A 285 0.26 -17.96 9.97
C ASP A 285 -1.10 -17.25 9.85
N GLN A 286 -1.58 -16.62 10.92
CA GLN A 286 -2.91 -16.03 10.97
C GLN A 286 -2.95 -14.69 10.22
N ILE A 287 -4.07 -14.45 9.52
CA ILE A 287 -4.54 -13.08 9.26
C ILE A 287 -5.79 -12.90 10.11
N CYS A 288 -5.73 -11.98 11.07
CA CYS A 288 -6.85 -11.73 11.96
C CYS A 288 -7.95 -10.91 11.27
N LEU A 289 -9.22 -11.28 11.51
CA LEU A 289 -10.39 -10.68 10.86
C LEU A 289 -11.17 -9.71 11.77
N PHE A 290 -10.76 -9.57 13.03
CA PHE A 290 -11.50 -8.83 14.07
C PHE A 290 -11.04 -7.38 14.28
N GLY A 291 -10.17 -6.85 13.42
CA GLY A 291 -9.67 -5.47 13.51
C GLY A 291 -8.97 -5.17 14.84
N LEU A 292 -9.45 -4.16 15.58
CA LEU A 292 -8.83 -3.75 16.86
C LEU A 292 -8.84 -4.85 17.93
N ALA A 293 -9.81 -5.76 17.90
CA ALA A 293 -9.89 -6.86 18.86
C ALA A 293 -8.79 -7.92 18.66
N CYS A 294 -8.03 -7.84 17.55
CA CYS A 294 -6.87 -8.72 17.33
C CYS A 294 -5.74 -8.49 18.33
N SER A 295 -5.70 -7.33 19.03
CA SER A 295 -4.72 -7.08 20.09
C SER A 295 -4.91 -7.99 21.32
N THR A 296 -6.09 -8.59 21.49
CA THR A 296 -6.42 -9.48 22.63
C THR A 296 -6.50 -10.94 22.19
N GLY A 297 -5.43 -11.46 21.60
CA GLY A 297 -5.30 -12.90 21.27
C GLY A 297 -5.37 -13.26 19.78
N GLY A 298 -5.12 -12.32 18.88
CA GLY A 298 -4.96 -12.57 17.44
C GLY A 298 -3.64 -12.02 16.88
N ASP A 299 -3.44 -12.20 15.57
CA ASP A 299 -2.31 -11.59 14.87
C ASP A 299 -2.59 -10.11 14.57
N ARG A 300 -1.83 -9.21 15.21
CA ARG A 300 -1.89 -7.76 15.01
C ARG A 300 -0.78 -7.19 14.13
N SER A 301 -0.25 -7.99 13.21
CA SER A 301 0.74 -7.57 12.21
C SER A 301 0.23 -6.56 11.18
N LEU A 302 -1.03 -6.14 11.24
CA LEU A 302 -1.60 -5.10 10.38
C LEU A 302 -1.46 -5.40 8.88
N VAL A 303 -1.66 -6.65 8.44
CA VAL A 303 -1.73 -7.00 7.01
C VAL A 303 -3.09 -6.57 6.41
N ASP A 304 -3.52 -5.38 6.80
CA ASP A 304 -4.83 -4.78 6.59
C ASP A 304 -4.75 -3.46 5.79
N PHE A 305 -3.64 -3.24 5.08
CA PHE A 305 -3.53 -2.24 4.01
C PHE A 305 -3.35 -2.91 2.64
N PHE A 306 -4.33 -2.71 1.79
CA PHE A 306 -4.36 -3.27 0.45
C PHE A 306 -5.15 -2.31 -0.45
N ALA A 307 -4.67 -2.02 -1.65
CA ALA A 307 -5.37 -1.23 -2.64
C ALA A 307 -4.92 -1.65 -4.04
N ILE A 308 -5.84 -1.54 -5.00
CA ILE A 308 -5.58 -1.76 -6.41
C ILE A 308 -6.25 -0.64 -7.19
N ASP A 309 -5.59 -0.15 -8.22
CA ASP A 309 -6.17 0.82 -9.13
C ASP A 309 -5.68 0.58 -10.56
N TYR A 310 -6.42 1.13 -11.52
CA TYR A 310 -6.13 1.09 -12.94
C TYR A 310 -5.69 2.48 -13.41
N ASN A 311 -4.54 2.54 -14.09
CA ASN A 311 -4.05 3.77 -14.69
C ASN A 311 -4.65 3.95 -16.11
N PRO A 312 -5.52 4.94 -16.34
CA PRO A 312 -6.13 5.16 -17.65
C PRO A 312 -5.17 5.67 -18.72
N GLU A 313 -4.03 6.25 -18.34
CA GLU A 313 -3.04 6.77 -19.28
C GLU A 313 -2.32 5.62 -20.00
N ASN A 314 -1.71 4.70 -19.25
CA ASN A 314 -0.90 3.61 -19.78
C ASN A 314 -1.61 2.24 -19.79
N GLY A 315 -2.77 2.13 -19.15
CA GLY A 315 -3.61 0.94 -19.14
C GLY A 315 -3.22 -0.12 -18.09
N GLU A 316 -2.24 0.16 -17.23
CA GLU A 316 -1.75 -0.82 -16.25
C GLU A 316 -2.59 -0.86 -14.98
N VAL A 317 -2.48 -1.97 -14.26
CA VAL A 317 -2.97 -2.07 -12.89
C VAL A 317 -1.79 -1.89 -11.93
N ALA A 318 -1.99 -1.09 -10.89
CA ALA A 318 -1.07 -0.96 -9.77
C ALA A 318 -1.70 -1.54 -8.50
N VAL A 319 -0.93 -2.30 -7.72
CA VAL A 319 -1.34 -2.86 -6.43
C VAL A 319 -0.42 -2.31 -5.36
N VAL A 320 -0.98 -1.69 -4.34
CA VAL A 320 -0.27 -1.29 -3.12
C VAL A 320 -0.73 -2.20 -1.99
N TYR A 321 0.21 -2.79 -1.29
CA TYR A 321 -0.11 -3.66 -0.16
C TYR A 321 0.99 -3.55 0.88
N ASN A 322 0.73 -4.03 2.08
CA ASN A 322 1.72 -3.99 3.14
C ASN A 322 2.33 -5.35 3.44
N ARG A 323 3.58 -5.30 3.91
CA ARG A 323 4.34 -6.44 4.40
C ARG A 323 4.72 -6.19 5.84
N ALA A 324 4.39 -7.13 6.72
CA ALA A 324 4.54 -6.96 8.17
C ALA A 324 5.84 -7.52 8.76
N HIS A 325 6.65 -8.23 7.97
CA HIS A 325 7.94 -8.80 8.40
C HIS A 325 7.85 -9.74 9.61
N LYS A 326 6.72 -10.43 9.71
CA LYS A 326 6.48 -11.47 10.70
C LYS A 326 7.28 -12.72 10.34
N ARG A 327 7.87 -13.41 11.32
CA ARG A 327 8.37 -14.79 11.13
C ARG A 327 7.28 -15.79 11.53
N PRO A 328 7.27 -16.99 10.93
CA PRO A 328 6.40 -18.06 11.40
C PRO A 328 6.53 -18.27 12.92
N GLY A 329 5.39 -18.33 13.61
CA GLY A 329 5.30 -18.52 15.07
C GLY A 329 5.46 -17.25 15.90
N ASP A 330 5.87 -16.12 15.33
CA ASP A 330 5.87 -14.84 16.05
C ASP A 330 4.43 -14.41 16.39
N ALA A 331 4.22 -13.69 17.49
CA ALA A 331 2.92 -13.14 17.84
C ALA A 331 2.46 -12.03 16.87
N ALA A 332 3.40 -11.21 16.39
CA ALA A 332 3.16 -10.14 15.44
C ALA A 332 4.43 -9.79 14.64
N GLY A 333 4.25 -9.08 13.54
CA GLY A 333 5.29 -8.41 12.76
C GLY A 333 5.93 -7.26 13.53
N LEU A 334 7.11 -6.83 13.07
CA LEU A 334 7.90 -5.79 13.74
C LEU A 334 7.53 -4.37 13.32
N VAL A 335 7.11 -4.18 12.07
CA VAL A 335 6.67 -2.91 11.48
C VAL A 335 6.09 -3.24 10.11
N SER A 336 5.20 -2.40 9.60
CA SER A 336 4.59 -2.59 8.29
C SER A 336 5.27 -1.70 7.25
N SER A 337 5.65 -2.27 6.10
CA SER A 337 6.16 -1.49 4.95
C SER A 337 5.24 -1.63 3.75
N SER A 338 4.92 -0.52 3.09
CA SER A 338 4.17 -0.52 1.84
C SER A 338 5.04 -0.99 0.67
N ILE A 339 4.46 -1.84 -0.18
CA ILE A 339 5.04 -2.36 -1.42
C ILE A 339 4.09 -2.01 -2.56
N VAL A 340 4.65 -1.64 -3.72
CA VAL A 340 3.88 -1.32 -4.93
C VAL A 340 4.29 -2.27 -6.05
N PHE A 341 3.30 -2.86 -6.72
CA PHE A 341 3.49 -3.61 -7.96
C PHE A 341 2.78 -2.92 -9.11
N HIS A 342 3.43 -2.90 -10.27
CA HIS A 342 2.84 -2.44 -11.52
C HIS A 342 2.73 -3.61 -12.49
N GLN A 343 1.62 -3.67 -13.23
CA GLN A 343 1.48 -4.59 -14.35
C GLN A 343 2.45 -4.18 -15.47
N ILE A 344 3.40 -5.06 -15.80
CA ILE A 344 4.39 -4.79 -16.85
C ILE A 344 4.00 -5.39 -18.21
N ALA A 345 3.10 -6.37 -18.22
CA ALA A 345 2.67 -7.07 -19.43
C ALA A 345 1.28 -7.72 -19.26
N GLY A 346 0.69 -8.16 -20.37
CA GLY A 346 -0.56 -8.93 -20.38
C GLY A 346 -1.81 -8.05 -20.57
N PRO A 347 -3.03 -8.60 -20.43
CA PRO A 347 -4.24 -7.89 -20.79
C PRO A 347 -4.48 -6.63 -19.94
N SER A 348 -4.93 -5.55 -20.57
CA SER A 348 -5.28 -4.31 -19.89
C SER A 348 -6.78 -4.21 -19.61
N ASN A 349 -7.14 -3.58 -18.49
CA ASN A 349 -8.52 -3.16 -18.24
C ASN A 349 -9.00 -2.15 -19.30
N LYS A 350 -8.10 -1.33 -19.88
CA LYS A 350 -8.39 -0.41 -21.00
C LYS A 350 -8.90 -1.11 -22.25
N GLY A 351 -8.59 -2.41 -22.40
CA GLY A 351 -8.62 -3.13 -23.67
C GLY A 351 -7.20 -3.33 -24.23
N GLY A 352 -7.01 -4.36 -25.05
CA GLY A 352 -5.68 -4.73 -25.54
C GLY A 352 -4.76 -5.28 -24.44
N ASN A 353 -3.46 -5.01 -24.56
CA ASN A 353 -2.42 -5.50 -23.65
C ASN A 353 -1.51 -4.36 -23.20
N VAL A 354 -1.06 -4.41 -21.95
CA VAL A 354 0.09 -3.67 -21.44
C VAL A 354 1.37 -4.32 -21.96
N ARG A 355 2.36 -3.50 -22.32
CA ARG A 355 3.72 -3.94 -22.61
C ARG A 355 4.71 -2.84 -22.23
N ARG A 356 5.32 -2.97 -21.06
CA ARG A 356 6.35 -2.07 -20.57
C ARG A 356 7.73 -2.69 -20.82
N ASN A 357 8.69 -1.87 -21.19
CA ASN A 357 10.08 -2.30 -21.30
C ASN A 357 10.76 -2.18 -19.92
N GLU A 358 10.39 -3.08 -19.01
CA GLU A 358 10.93 -3.10 -17.65
C GLU A 358 12.14 -4.03 -17.54
N PRO A 359 13.13 -3.69 -16.69
CA PRO A 359 14.20 -4.60 -16.35
C PRO A 359 13.67 -5.92 -15.78
N ALA A 360 14.40 -7.01 -16.01
CA ALA A 360 14.09 -8.28 -15.36
C ALA A 360 14.08 -8.11 -13.83
N ALA A 361 13.12 -8.76 -13.16
CA ALA A 361 13.02 -8.70 -11.71
C ALA A 361 14.31 -9.18 -11.02
N VAL A 362 14.90 -10.27 -11.50
CA VAL A 362 16.21 -10.75 -11.04
C VAL A 362 17.31 -10.18 -11.93
N ARG A 363 18.19 -9.37 -11.35
CA ARG A 363 19.31 -8.72 -12.07
C ARG A 363 20.47 -8.41 -11.12
N THR A 364 21.60 -7.98 -11.68
CA THR A 364 22.81 -7.62 -10.91
C THR A 364 23.01 -6.12 -10.79
N SER A 365 22.16 -5.31 -11.42
CA SER A 365 22.22 -3.85 -11.33
C SER A 365 20.87 -3.25 -11.65
N SER A 366 20.59 -2.07 -11.11
CA SER A 366 19.46 -1.24 -11.48
C SER A 366 19.96 0.17 -11.76
N ASN A 367 19.50 0.76 -12.86
CA ASN A 367 19.67 2.18 -13.11
C ASN A 367 18.57 2.95 -12.40
N ASP A 368 18.85 4.21 -12.13
CA ASP A 368 17.90 5.20 -11.64
C ASP A 368 17.83 6.36 -12.64
N PRO A 369 16.68 7.02 -12.82
CA PRO A 369 16.65 8.36 -13.37
C PRO A 369 17.57 9.28 -12.55
N THR A 370 18.04 10.36 -13.17
CA THR A 370 18.79 11.41 -12.49
C THR A 370 17.94 12.66 -12.41
N GLY A 371 18.16 13.49 -11.41
CA GLY A 371 17.42 14.74 -11.21
C GLY A 371 16.15 14.57 -10.39
N ASP A 372 15.93 13.40 -9.79
CA ASP A 372 14.76 13.05 -9.00
C ASP A 372 15.05 12.78 -7.51
N ALA A 373 16.30 12.97 -7.06
CA ALA A 373 16.55 13.21 -5.64
C ALA A 373 16.03 14.58 -5.22
N LEU A 374 14.93 14.57 -4.48
CA LEU A 374 14.21 15.77 -4.10
C LEU A 374 14.11 15.90 -2.60
N SER A 375 14.49 17.06 -2.07
CA SER A 375 14.07 17.46 -0.73
C SER A 375 12.70 18.15 -0.77
N ASP A 376 12.01 18.22 0.38
CA ASP A 376 10.77 18.98 0.56
C ASP A 376 9.61 18.59 -0.40
N TYR A 377 9.36 17.28 -0.54
CA TYR A 377 8.29 16.73 -1.39
C TYR A 377 6.93 17.38 -1.09
N SER A 378 6.63 17.58 0.20
CA SER A 378 5.40 18.19 0.71
C SER A 378 5.69 18.98 1.99
N SER A 379 5.08 20.16 2.16
CA SER A 379 5.14 20.93 3.42
C SER A 379 3.81 20.81 4.14
N LEU A 380 3.87 20.53 5.45
CA LEU A 380 2.70 20.48 6.34
C LEU A 380 2.32 21.85 6.91
N PHE A 381 3.20 22.84 6.76
CA PHE A 381 2.95 24.21 7.19
C PHE A 381 2.81 25.12 5.96
N PRO A 382 1.98 26.18 6.03
CA PRO A 382 1.99 27.24 5.03
C PRO A 382 3.31 28.02 5.13
N ALA A 383 4.40 27.42 4.66
CA ALA A 383 5.60 28.15 4.31
C ALA A 383 5.28 28.95 3.03
N GLY A 384 5.93 30.09 2.86
CA GLY A 384 5.81 30.91 1.64
C GLY A 384 6.09 30.12 0.35
N PRO A 385 6.04 30.76 -0.83
CA PRO A 385 6.23 30.07 -2.10
C PRO A 385 7.47 29.17 -2.03
N LYS A 386 7.25 27.85 -2.12
CA LYS A 386 8.34 26.89 -2.15
C LYS A 386 9.28 27.26 -3.30
N GLY A 387 10.57 27.28 -3.01
CA GLY A 387 11.60 27.40 -4.04
C GLY A 387 11.43 26.30 -5.10
N THR A 388 12.08 26.48 -6.25
CA THR A 388 12.23 25.41 -7.25
C THR A 388 12.70 24.13 -6.57
N ARG A 389 12.10 23.00 -6.96
CA ARG A 389 12.62 21.67 -6.59
C ARG A 389 14.05 21.59 -7.10
N ASN A 390 15.00 21.62 -6.18
CA ASN A 390 16.39 21.43 -6.51
C ASN A 390 16.69 19.95 -6.35
N ASN A 391 17.31 19.38 -7.39
CA ASN A 391 17.93 18.07 -7.27
C ASN A 391 18.97 18.14 -6.14
N VAL A 392 19.14 17.06 -5.39
CA VAL A 392 20.18 16.93 -4.35
C VAL A 392 21.24 15.93 -4.86
N PRO A 393 22.31 16.37 -5.54
CA PRO A 393 23.21 15.46 -6.29
C PRO A 393 23.89 14.37 -5.44
N ALA A 394 24.16 14.65 -4.16
CA ALA A 394 24.73 13.65 -3.26
C ALA A 394 23.73 12.57 -2.82
N ALA A 395 22.44 12.81 -3.01
CA ALA A 395 21.35 11.87 -2.74
C ALA A 395 20.80 11.22 -4.02
N ASP A 396 21.04 11.82 -5.19
CA ASP A 396 20.61 11.41 -6.53
C ASP A 396 21.35 10.18 -6.99
N PHE A 397 20.69 9.02 -6.95
CA PHE A 397 21.26 7.81 -7.49
C PHE A 397 21.28 7.88 -9.02
N VAL A 398 22.30 7.26 -9.60
CA VAL A 398 22.39 6.99 -11.04
C VAL A 398 22.16 5.49 -11.28
N SER A 399 22.67 4.67 -10.36
CA SER A 399 22.50 3.22 -10.38
C SER A 399 22.97 2.57 -9.08
N HIS A 400 22.64 1.30 -8.92
CA HIS A 400 23.38 0.41 -8.04
C HIS A 400 23.73 -0.90 -8.74
N LYS A 401 24.80 -1.55 -8.29
CA LYS A 401 25.30 -2.82 -8.83
C LYS A 401 25.70 -3.77 -7.71
N ILE A 402 25.42 -5.05 -7.91
CA ILE A 402 25.85 -6.15 -7.06
C ILE A 402 26.99 -6.89 -7.76
N GLY A 403 28.09 -7.06 -7.05
CA GLY A 403 29.25 -7.85 -7.46
C GLY A 403 29.67 -8.84 -6.39
N ALA A 404 30.63 -9.70 -6.73
CA ALA A 404 31.30 -10.56 -5.76
C ALA A 404 31.81 -9.74 -4.58
N GLN A 405 31.79 -10.34 -3.39
CA GLN A 405 32.30 -9.69 -2.18
C GLN A 405 33.74 -9.25 -2.41
N LYS A 406 33.96 -7.93 -2.39
CA LYS A 406 35.28 -7.36 -2.29
C LYS A 406 35.71 -7.38 -0.84
N ASP A 407 36.96 -7.75 -0.63
CA ASP A 407 37.61 -7.60 0.64
C ASP A 407 38.41 -6.29 0.61
N PHE A 408 38.06 -5.39 1.52
CA PHE A 408 38.85 -4.20 1.80
C PHE A 408 39.77 -4.45 3.03
N GLY A 409 39.98 -5.73 3.42
CA GLY A 409 40.76 -6.28 4.54
C GLY A 409 41.23 -7.75 4.33
N THR A 410 40.99 -8.68 5.30
CA THR A 410 41.24 -10.14 5.16
C THR A 410 39.98 -11.02 5.38
N ASP A 411 39.67 -11.78 4.32
CA ASP A 411 38.82 -12.95 4.10
C ASP A 411 37.35 -12.72 3.63
N PRO A 412 37.09 -12.76 2.30
CA PRO A 412 35.73 -12.75 1.75
C PRO A 412 35.03 -14.11 1.92
N ASP A 413 33.93 -14.14 2.69
CA ASP A 413 33.08 -15.32 2.95
C ASP A 413 32.03 -15.56 1.83
N GLY A 414 32.32 -15.12 0.61
CA GLY A 414 31.41 -15.31 -0.54
C GLY A 414 30.07 -14.57 -0.42
N GLY A 415 30.07 -13.40 0.23
CA GLY A 415 28.91 -12.50 0.29
C GLY A 415 28.74 -11.67 -0.99
N PHE A 416 28.40 -10.39 -0.85
CA PHE A 416 28.32 -9.48 -1.98
C PHE A 416 28.89 -8.10 -1.66
N THR A 417 29.26 -7.37 -2.70
CA THR A 417 29.49 -5.92 -2.62
C THR A 417 28.40 -5.20 -3.39
N VAL A 418 27.77 -4.24 -2.73
CA VAL A 418 26.92 -3.25 -3.40
C VAL A 418 27.76 -2.03 -3.73
N THR A 419 27.72 -1.61 -4.99
CA THR A 419 28.27 -0.35 -5.49
C THR A 419 27.10 0.55 -5.85
N MET A 420 26.87 1.60 -5.07
CA MET A 420 25.89 2.65 -5.37
C MET A 420 26.62 3.79 -6.09
N LYS A 421 26.09 4.23 -7.23
CA LYS A 421 26.58 5.40 -7.97
C LYS A 421 25.61 6.55 -7.78
N LEU A 422 26.13 7.69 -7.37
CA LEU A 422 25.41 8.94 -7.16
C LEU A 422 25.86 9.96 -8.23
N ASP A 423 25.09 11.04 -8.41
CA ASP A 423 25.41 12.12 -9.34
C ASP A 423 26.68 12.88 -8.92
N ASP A 424 26.79 13.32 -7.66
CA ASP A 424 28.00 13.95 -7.12
C ASP A 424 28.23 13.66 -5.63
N LEU A 425 29.38 13.08 -5.29
CA LEU A 425 29.82 12.84 -3.90
C LEU A 425 30.94 13.78 -3.44
N SER A 426 31.18 14.89 -4.14
CA SER A 426 32.13 15.90 -3.72
C SER A 426 31.80 16.45 -2.33
N ASN A 427 32.81 16.92 -1.60
CA ASN A 427 32.58 17.54 -0.28
C ASN A 427 31.61 18.73 -0.36
N THR A 428 31.63 19.45 -1.49
CA THR A 428 30.68 20.52 -1.78
C THR A 428 29.25 19.97 -1.86
N ALA A 429 29.00 18.97 -2.71
CA ALA A 429 27.67 18.36 -2.84
C ALA A 429 27.15 17.76 -1.53
N LEU A 430 28.02 17.08 -0.76
CA LEU A 430 27.67 16.53 0.55
C LEU A 430 27.26 17.60 1.56
N THR A 431 28.00 18.72 1.60
CA THR A 431 27.69 19.84 2.48
C THR A 431 26.42 20.57 2.05
N THR A 432 26.23 20.76 0.74
CA THR A 432 25.01 21.33 0.17
C THR A 432 23.79 20.48 0.50
N ALA A 433 23.89 19.15 0.36
CA ALA A 433 22.79 18.24 0.68
C ALA A 433 22.32 18.36 2.14
N LEU A 434 23.24 18.49 3.11
CA LEU A 434 22.87 18.74 4.50
C LEU A 434 22.04 20.03 4.65
N ALA A 435 22.46 21.11 3.99
CA ALA A 435 21.83 22.42 4.09
C ALA A 435 20.49 22.53 3.33
N GLU A 436 20.35 21.83 2.19
CA GLU A 436 19.19 21.92 1.30
C GLU A 436 18.08 20.91 1.60
N THR A 437 18.33 19.92 2.47
CA THR A 437 17.23 19.17 3.09
C THR A 437 16.34 20.12 3.91
N ASN A 438 15.03 19.85 3.95
CA ASN A 438 14.07 20.66 4.71
C ASN A 438 13.25 19.77 5.66
N PRO A 439 13.44 19.90 6.99
CA PRO A 439 14.45 20.73 7.66
C PRO A 439 15.90 20.28 7.33
N PRO A 440 16.91 21.15 7.55
CA PRO A 440 18.30 20.79 7.33
C PRO A 440 18.73 19.56 8.15
N SER A 441 19.55 18.72 7.53
CA SER A 441 20.06 17.48 8.12
C SER A 441 21.39 17.72 8.82
N GLY A 442 21.66 16.96 9.88
CA GLY A 442 22.97 16.89 10.52
C GLY A 442 23.87 15.81 9.93
N SER A 443 23.29 14.76 9.35
CA SER A 443 24.02 13.67 8.68
C SER A 443 23.25 13.11 7.49
N LEU A 444 23.96 12.43 6.59
CA LEU A 444 23.40 11.75 5.41
C LEU A 444 23.57 10.24 5.53
N LEU A 445 22.60 9.49 5.00
CA LEU A 445 22.66 8.03 4.94
C LEU A 445 22.27 7.52 3.55
N TRP A 446 22.99 6.50 3.09
CA TRP A 446 22.67 5.71 1.91
C TRP A 446 22.46 4.27 2.35
N ILE A 447 21.25 3.76 2.16
CA ILE A 447 20.78 2.49 2.70
C ILE A 447 20.48 1.56 1.53
N PHE A 448 21.20 0.45 1.43
CA PHE A 448 20.82 -0.67 0.57
C PHE A 448 20.02 -1.68 1.38
N ARG A 449 18.69 -1.65 1.24
CA ARG A 449 17.74 -2.50 1.96
C ARG A 449 17.29 -3.66 1.08
N PHE A 450 17.16 -4.85 1.65
CA PHE A 450 16.77 -6.06 0.94
C PHE A 450 16.14 -7.10 1.88
N VAL A 451 15.34 -8.02 1.35
CA VAL A 451 14.79 -9.16 2.13
C VAL A 451 15.70 -10.36 1.96
N ASP A 452 16.18 -10.85 3.09
CA ASP A 452 16.87 -12.13 3.24
C ASP A 452 16.11 -12.95 4.29
N GLY A 453 15.84 -14.22 3.99
CA GLY A 453 14.95 -14.99 4.85
C GLY A 453 13.55 -14.38 4.98
N TYR A 454 13.07 -14.20 6.21
CA TYR A 454 11.71 -13.69 6.50
C TYR A 454 11.60 -12.17 6.53
N ARG A 455 12.68 -11.47 6.89
CA ARG A 455 12.67 -10.05 7.24
C ARG A 455 13.57 -9.25 6.30
N TYR A 456 13.48 -7.93 6.38
CA TYR A 456 14.49 -7.09 5.74
C TYR A 456 15.84 -7.22 6.48
N ALA A 457 16.88 -6.80 5.79
CA ALA A 457 18.15 -6.39 6.32
C ALA A 457 18.63 -5.17 5.52
N ALA A 458 19.65 -4.48 6.03
CA ALA A 458 20.23 -3.35 5.31
C ALA A 458 21.73 -3.25 5.50
N ALA A 459 22.42 -2.94 4.42
CA ALA A 459 23.77 -2.40 4.44
C ALA A 459 23.68 -0.88 4.23
N SER A 460 24.51 -0.11 4.92
CA SER A 460 24.36 1.34 4.92
C SER A 460 25.70 2.06 5.04
N ALA A 461 25.85 3.13 4.27
CA ALA A 461 26.89 4.13 4.43
C ALA A 461 26.30 5.37 5.09
N ARG A 462 27.10 6.07 5.89
CA ARG A 462 26.69 7.30 6.57
C ARG A 462 27.81 8.32 6.47
N TRP A 463 27.44 9.60 6.42
CA TRP A 463 28.41 10.68 6.36
C TRP A 463 27.99 11.86 7.23
N ASN A 464 28.98 12.46 7.88
CA ASN A 464 28.91 13.83 8.39
C ASN A 464 30.29 14.49 8.23
N PRO A 465 30.38 15.83 8.34
CA PRO A 465 31.65 16.54 8.18
C PRO A 465 32.71 16.19 9.24
N ALA A 466 32.28 15.75 10.43
CA ALA A 466 33.17 15.54 11.58
C ALA A 466 33.86 14.17 11.59
N GLN A 467 33.19 13.13 11.10
CA GLN A 467 33.60 11.72 11.17
C GLN A 467 33.86 11.12 9.78
N GLY A 468 33.41 11.79 8.71
CA GLY A 468 33.49 11.26 7.36
C GLY A 468 32.57 10.07 7.15
N PHE A 469 32.95 9.18 6.22
CA PHE A 469 32.14 8.00 5.89
C PHE A 469 32.32 6.87 6.91
N SER A 470 31.19 6.26 7.30
CA SER A 470 31.14 5.02 8.08
C SER A 470 30.16 4.02 7.46
N TYR A 471 30.34 2.73 7.74
CA TYR A 471 29.54 1.66 7.13
C TYR A 471 29.05 0.68 8.17
N GLY A 472 27.82 0.21 8.00
CA GLY A 472 27.25 -0.76 8.93
C GLY A 472 26.11 -1.57 8.35
N PHE A 473 25.83 -2.65 9.05
CA PHE A 473 24.76 -3.59 8.76
C PHE A 473 23.71 -3.55 9.88
N ASN A 474 22.47 -3.77 9.49
CA ASN A 474 21.34 -3.91 10.38
C ASN A 474 20.50 -5.12 9.96
N GLY A 475 20.43 -6.12 10.84
CA GLY A 475 19.26 -7.00 10.86
C GLY A 475 18.06 -6.19 11.33
N TYR A 476 16.91 -6.39 10.70
CA TYR A 476 15.69 -5.64 10.99
C TYR A 476 15.17 -5.93 12.40
N VAL A 477 15.57 -5.08 13.34
CA VAL A 477 15.04 -5.00 14.70
C VAL A 477 14.16 -3.75 14.79
N GLY A 478 12.89 -3.92 15.14
CA GLY A 478 12.03 -2.79 15.50
C GLY A 478 12.55 -2.15 16.78
N SER A 479 12.36 -0.84 16.94
CA SER A 479 12.59 -0.19 18.23
C SER A 479 11.60 -0.73 19.26
N GLY A 480 12.04 -0.83 20.52
CA GLY A 480 11.14 -0.96 21.66
C GLY A 480 10.63 0.40 22.15
N GLY A 481 10.54 1.43 21.29
CA GLY A 481 10.19 2.80 21.66
C GLY A 481 9.81 3.67 20.45
N GLU A 482 9.13 4.80 20.72
CA GLU A 482 8.53 5.69 19.71
C GLU A 482 9.53 6.33 18.73
N CYS A 483 8.99 6.74 17.57
CA CYS A 483 9.72 7.52 16.58
C CYS A 483 10.09 8.91 17.12
N GLY A 484 11.34 9.09 17.56
CA GLY A 484 11.91 10.42 17.76
C GLY A 484 11.79 11.02 19.17
N SER A 485 11.40 10.27 20.20
CA SER A 485 11.53 10.73 21.60
C SER A 485 12.82 10.15 22.23
N ALA A 486 13.67 11.04 22.77
CA ALA A 486 14.83 10.63 23.57
C ALA A 486 14.43 10.15 24.98
N GLN A 487 13.13 10.09 25.30
CA GLN A 487 12.64 9.89 26.66
C GLN A 487 11.33 9.09 26.62
N THR A 488 11.37 7.92 27.28
CA THR A 488 10.29 6.95 27.57
C THR A 488 10.04 5.82 26.54
N PRO A 489 10.41 4.55 26.87
CA PRO A 489 10.22 3.38 26.00
C PRO A 489 8.78 2.86 25.81
N ASN A 490 7.73 3.57 26.23
CA ASN A 490 6.46 2.88 26.55
C ASN A 490 5.22 3.22 25.71
N ASP A 491 5.30 4.05 24.66
CA ASP A 491 4.12 4.40 23.84
C ASP A 491 4.08 3.79 22.42
N GLY A 492 4.73 2.64 22.21
CA GLY A 492 4.21 1.60 21.28
C GLY A 492 4.33 1.80 19.75
N ASP A 493 4.78 2.95 19.24
CA ASP A 493 5.01 3.13 17.80
C ASP A 493 6.26 2.39 17.30
N GLN A 494 6.10 1.56 16.26
CA GLN A 494 7.18 0.76 15.67
C GLN A 494 7.77 1.46 14.44
N CYS A 495 9.02 1.92 14.53
CA CYS A 495 9.71 2.58 13.42
C CYS A 495 10.86 1.75 12.87
N LEU A 496 11.30 2.14 11.68
CA LEU A 496 12.46 1.56 11.05
C LEU A 496 13.74 2.33 11.31
N TYR A 497 14.72 1.62 11.86
CA TYR A 497 16.02 2.17 12.22
C TYR A 497 17.15 1.45 11.47
N TYR A 498 18.14 2.24 11.10
CA TYR A 498 19.36 1.78 10.43
C TYR A 498 20.60 2.31 11.18
N PRO A 499 20.85 1.93 12.45
CA PRO A 499 21.94 2.50 13.24
C PRO A 499 23.33 1.98 12.85
N GLY A 500 23.42 0.88 12.08
CA GLY A 500 24.69 0.33 11.58
C GLY A 500 25.54 -0.36 12.63
N ASN A 501 24.91 -0.89 13.68
CA ASN A 501 25.60 -1.44 14.86
C ASN A 501 26.54 -2.59 14.56
N THR A 502 26.39 -3.29 13.43
CA THR A 502 27.37 -4.27 12.95
C THR A 502 28.28 -3.59 11.92
N PRO A 503 29.56 -3.30 12.24
CA PRO A 503 30.45 -2.64 11.31
C PRO A 503 30.61 -3.44 10.01
N LEU A 504 30.60 -2.73 8.89
CA LEU A 504 30.94 -3.29 7.57
C LEU A 504 32.20 -2.63 7.03
N GLN A 505 32.85 -3.31 6.09
CA GLN A 505 33.87 -2.68 5.27
C GLN A 505 33.18 -1.91 4.14
N GLY A 506 33.73 -0.75 3.79
CA GLY A 506 33.28 0.03 2.66
C GLY A 506 34.31 1.05 2.21
N ARG A 507 34.08 1.61 1.03
CA ARG A 507 34.94 2.62 0.43
C ARG A 507 34.07 3.61 -0.34
N VAL A 508 34.45 4.88 -0.30
CA VAL A 508 33.93 5.89 -1.22
C VAL A 508 35.01 6.28 -2.21
N ASN A 509 34.61 6.42 -3.47
CA ASN A 509 35.39 7.11 -4.50
C ASN A 509 34.59 8.34 -4.91
N GLN A 510 34.96 9.51 -4.37
CA GLN A 510 34.24 10.76 -4.60
C GLN A 510 34.40 11.24 -6.06
N GLU A 511 35.56 11.00 -6.69
CA GLU A 511 35.79 11.35 -8.10
C GLU A 511 34.90 10.54 -9.03
N ALA A 512 34.65 9.26 -8.72
CA ALA A 512 33.75 8.40 -9.48
C ALA A 512 32.28 8.50 -9.07
N GLY A 513 31.96 9.23 -7.98
CA GLY A 513 30.62 9.30 -7.41
C GLY A 513 30.11 7.95 -6.89
N THR A 514 30.98 7.06 -6.37
CA THR A 514 30.56 5.72 -5.94
C THR A 514 30.79 5.43 -4.47
N ILE A 515 29.82 4.77 -3.84
CA ILE A 515 29.89 4.18 -2.51
C ILE A 515 29.87 2.66 -2.65
N GLU A 516 30.87 1.97 -2.11
CA GLU A 516 30.97 0.51 -2.09
C GLU A 516 30.84 -0.02 -0.66
N ILE A 517 29.98 -1.02 -0.44
CA ILE A 517 29.79 -1.66 0.86
C ILE A 517 29.91 -3.17 0.70
N SER A 518 30.80 -3.80 1.46
CA SER A 518 31.01 -5.24 1.46
C SER A 518 30.14 -5.90 2.54
N VAL A 519 29.25 -6.79 2.13
CA VAL A 519 28.33 -7.53 3.00
C VAL A 519 28.76 -9.00 3.03
N PRO A 520 29.31 -9.51 4.13
CA PRO A 520 29.73 -10.89 4.23
C PRO A 520 28.55 -11.85 4.34
N ARG A 521 28.68 -13.04 3.73
CA ARG A 521 27.59 -14.03 3.66
C ARG A 521 27.13 -14.54 5.02
N ARG A 522 28.01 -14.64 6.02
CA ARG A 522 27.65 -14.96 7.42
C ARG A 522 26.56 -14.09 8.05
N LEU A 523 26.27 -12.90 7.49
CA LEU A 523 25.20 -12.02 7.95
C LEU A 523 23.87 -12.25 7.21
N LEU A 524 23.84 -13.14 6.22
CA LEU A 524 22.73 -13.32 5.31
C LEU A 524 22.04 -14.66 5.51
N THR A 525 20.74 -14.65 5.28
CA THR A 525 19.87 -15.82 5.33
C THR A 525 19.13 -16.04 4.01
N GLU A 526 18.56 -17.22 3.82
CA GLU A 526 17.70 -17.53 2.69
C GLU A 526 16.50 -18.37 3.13
N LEU A 527 15.42 -18.30 2.36
CA LEU A 527 14.27 -19.18 2.53
C LEU A 527 14.42 -20.43 1.64
N VAL A 528 14.25 -21.61 2.24
CA VAL A 528 14.25 -22.91 1.54
C VAL A 528 12.99 -23.71 1.84
N GLY A 529 12.64 -24.63 0.95
CA GLY A 529 11.47 -25.50 1.12
C GLY A 529 10.18 -24.97 0.49
N SER A 530 9.07 -25.61 0.82
CA SER A 530 7.78 -25.43 0.14
C SER A 530 6.87 -24.41 0.83
N GLN A 531 6.05 -23.71 0.03
CA GLN A 531 4.96 -22.82 0.48
C GLN A 531 3.57 -23.51 0.40
N GLY A 532 3.55 -24.84 0.23
CA GLY A 532 2.34 -25.63 0.02
C GLY A 532 1.43 -25.73 1.27
N PRO A 533 0.37 -26.55 1.20
CA PRO A 533 -0.62 -26.66 2.28
C PRO A 533 0.01 -26.97 3.65
N GLY A 534 -0.25 -26.11 4.65
CA GLY A 534 0.25 -26.28 6.01
C GLY A 534 1.77 -26.10 6.16
N ARG A 535 2.44 -25.46 5.19
CA ARG A 535 3.89 -25.27 5.18
C ARG A 535 4.28 -23.81 5.20
N THR A 536 5.37 -23.54 5.91
CA THR A 536 6.19 -22.33 5.78
C THR A 536 7.58 -22.77 5.29
N PRO A 537 8.27 -21.98 4.45
CA PRO A 537 9.68 -22.19 4.16
C PRO A 537 10.52 -22.16 5.44
N ASP A 538 11.71 -22.72 5.45
CA ASP A 538 12.69 -22.60 6.55
C ASP A 538 13.66 -21.45 6.26
N GLU A 539 14.08 -20.71 7.28
CA GLU A 539 15.14 -19.69 7.20
C GLU A 539 16.48 -20.32 7.60
N ILE A 540 17.44 -20.34 6.69
CA ILE A 540 18.77 -20.93 6.89
C ILE A 540 19.88 -19.93 6.51
N PRO A 541 21.14 -20.13 6.92
CA PRO A 541 22.26 -19.33 6.42
C PRO A 541 22.33 -19.35 4.89
N ALA A 542 22.57 -18.18 4.28
CA ALA A 542 22.55 -18.05 2.83
C ALA A 542 23.71 -18.80 2.16
N ARG A 543 23.43 -19.45 1.04
CA ARG A 543 24.41 -20.11 0.18
C ARG A 543 24.70 -19.28 -1.08
N PRO A 544 25.85 -19.49 -1.74
CA PRO A 544 26.10 -18.90 -3.06
C PRO A 544 24.94 -19.20 -4.04
N GLY A 545 24.47 -18.18 -4.74
CA GLY A 545 23.30 -18.26 -5.62
C GLY A 545 21.93 -18.15 -4.94
N ALA A 546 21.86 -18.02 -3.61
CA ALA A 546 20.63 -17.70 -2.87
C ALA A 546 19.99 -16.44 -3.44
N ARG A 547 18.66 -16.42 -3.55
CA ARG A 547 17.92 -15.26 -4.05
C ARG A 547 17.62 -14.32 -2.88
N ILE A 548 17.99 -13.06 -3.05
CA ILE A 548 17.71 -11.94 -2.16
C ILE A 548 16.65 -11.09 -2.85
N TYR A 549 15.63 -10.64 -2.11
CA TYR A 549 14.41 -10.09 -2.69
C TYR A 549 14.25 -8.59 -2.41
N THR A 550 13.56 -7.87 -3.30
CA THR A 550 13.13 -6.48 -3.08
C THR A 550 14.26 -5.53 -2.64
N ALA A 551 15.44 -5.75 -3.18
CA ALA A 551 16.62 -4.96 -2.90
C ALA A 551 16.54 -3.59 -3.58
N ALA A 552 16.73 -2.51 -2.83
CA ALA A 552 16.74 -1.14 -3.33
C ALA A 552 17.67 -0.27 -2.48
N ALA A 553 18.31 0.70 -3.13
CA ALA A 553 19.02 1.77 -2.45
C ALA A 553 18.08 2.94 -2.14
N PHE A 554 18.27 3.56 -0.97
CA PHE A 554 17.56 4.74 -0.48
C PHE A 554 18.58 5.76 0.00
N SER A 555 18.34 7.04 -0.28
CA SER A 555 19.11 8.15 0.26
C SER A 555 18.20 8.95 1.18
N VAL A 556 18.72 9.28 2.36
CA VAL A 556 17.95 9.98 3.39
C VAL A 556 18.80 11.01 4.10
N GLY A 557 18.15 12.12 4.45
CA GLY A 557 18.66 13.08 5.43
C GLY A 557 18.31 12.65 6.85
N ASN A 558 19.23 12.84 7.79
CA ASN A 558 18.99 12.62 9.21
C ASN A 558 19.20 13.92 9.97
N ALA A 559 18.18 14.33 10.74
CA ALA A 559 18.23 15.56 11.54
C ALA A 559 19.40 15.55 12.55
N SER A 560 19.78 14.39 13.08
CA SER A 560 20.90 14.27 14.00
C SER A 560 22.26 14.39 13.28
N PRO A 561 23.22 15.15 13.84
CA PRO A 561 24.60 15.17 13.34
C PRO A 561 25.36 13.87 13.65
N ALA A 562 24.95 13.12 14.67
CA ALA A 562 25.47 11.79 14.97
C ALA A 562 24.71 10.75 14.14
N PRO A 563 25.33 10.06 13.15
CA PRO A 563 24.59 9.26 12.19
C PRO A 563 23.97 7.97 12.77
N GLY A 564 24.46 7.51 13.91
CA GLY A 564 23.90 6.38 14.65
C GLY A 564 22.69 6.75 15.52
N VAL A 565 22.45 8.05 15.75
CA VAL A 565 21.25 8.55 16.43
C VAL A 565 20.24 8.96 15.37
N GLN A 566 19.06 8.35 15.39
CA GLN A 566 18.05 8.53 14.34
C GLN A 566 16.71 8.93 14.94
N SER A 567 16.06 9.86 14.26
CA SER A 567 14.65 10.21 14.44
C SER A 567 13.94 10.02 13.09
N PHE A 568 13.08 10.95 12.69
CA PHE A 568 12.50 10.95 11.36
C PHE A 568 13.61 11.12 10.30
N LEU A 569 13.77 10.11 9.45
CA LEU A 569 14.66 10.14 8.30
C LEU A 569 13.91 10.78 7.12
N LEU A 570 14.48 11.85 6.56
CA LEU A 570 13.91 12.58 5.44
C LEU A 570 14.22 11.81 4.14
N PRO A 571 13.24 11.17 3.49
CA PRO A 571 13.49 10.49 2.22
C PRO A 571 13.85 11.53 1.14
N LEU A 572 14.90 11.24 0.37
CA LEU A 572 15.34 12.08 -0.73
C LEU A 572 15.19 11.36 -2.06
N ASP A 573 15.63 10.11 -2.13
CA ASP A 573 15.60 9.32 -3.37
C ASP A 573 15.58 7.81 -3.11
N ASN A 574 15.19 7.03 -4.13
CA ASN A 574 15.31 5.58 -4.14
C ASN A 574 15.41 4.97 -5.55
N THR A 575 16.30 3.98 -5.68
CA THR A 575 16.41 3.20 -6.93
C THR A 575 15.24 2.22 -7.11
N PRO A 576 14.91 1.81 -8.36
CA PRO A 576 13.97 0.73 -8.63
C PRO A 576 14.37 -0.57 -7.94
N ALA A 577 13.43 -1.20 -7.25
CA ALA A 577 13.67 -2.44 -6.55
C ALA A 577 14.02 -3.60 -7.51
N MET A 578 14.90 -4.49 -7.05
CA MET A 578 15.30 -5.70 -7.76
C MET A 578 15.44 -6.89 -6.83
N ASP A 579 15.25 -8.09 -7.37
CA ASP A 579 15.79 -9.28 -6.76
C ASP A 579 17.19 -9.52 -7.34
N PHE A 580 18.06 -10.18 -6.58
CA PHE A 580 19.36 -10.62 -7.09
C PHE A 580 19.73 -11.99 -6.53
N ARG A 581 20.75 -12.61 -7.11
CA ARG A 581 21.35 -13.82 -6.58
C ARG A 581 22.68 -13.49 -5.95
N LEU A 582 22.97 -14.07 -4.79
CA LEU A 582 24.31 -13.99 -4.22
C LEU A 582 25.33 -14.47 -5.26
N PRO A 583 26.41 -13.71 -5.51
CA PRO A 583 27.51 -14.14 -6.37
C PRO A 583 28.00 -15.54 -5.99
N ARG A 584 28.49 -16.27 -6.99
CA ARG A 584 29.07 -17.60 -6.79
C ARG A 584 30.53 -17.51 -6.40
#